data_AF-A0A7W0QQF1-F1
#
_entry.id   AF-A0A7W0QQF1-F1
#
_cell.length_a   1.000
_cell.length_b   1.000
_cell.length_c   1.000
_cell.angle_alpha   90.00
_cell.angle_beta   90.00
_cell.angle_gamma   90.00
#
_symmetry.space_group_name_H-M   'P 1'
#
loop_
_entity.id
_entity.type
_entity.pdbx_description
1 polymer ?
#
loop_
_entity_poly.entity_id
_entity_poly.type
_entity_poly.pdbx_seq_one_letter_code
_entity_poly.pdbx_strand_id
1 'polypeptide(L)'
;DVPDFALPTTQSALDLISAVDSSNVGLQYDIYHALRMDEDPFEFIEAHGGEISHIQIADVPGRHQPGTGDVDFAKLFRIIDDSGYDGWVSLEYIPEGATEDGFGHLRELDYLAVQAERS
;
A
#
# COMPACT_ATOMS: atom_id res chain seq x y z
N ASP A 1 15.23 -3.60 0.78
CA ASP A 1 15.47 -4.55 -0.31
C ASP A 1 16.19 -5.76 0.19
N VAL A 2 15.68 -6.95 -0.14
CA VAL A 2 16.28 -8.23 0.24
C VAL A 2 16.87 -8.85 -1.03
N PRO A 3 18.20 -8.97 -1.14
CA PRO A 3 18.81 -9.70 -2.25
C PRO A 3 18.25 -11.13 -2.33
N ASP A 4 18.04 -11.64 -3.54
CA ASP A 4 17.52 -12.99 -3.83
C ASP A 4 16.05 -13.24 -3.46
N PHE A 5 15.22 -12.18 -3.40
CA PHE A 5 13.79 -12.34 -3.20
C PHE A 5 13.14 -13.11 -4.37
N ALA A 6 12.30 -14.09 -4.03
CA ALA A 6 11.74 -15.03 -4.99
C ALA A 6 10.74 -14.39 -5.99
N LEU A 7 10.16 -13.25 -5.65
CA LEU A 7 9.17 -12.52 -6.44
C LEU A 7 9.58 -11.05 -6.60
N PRO A 8 10.56 -10.75 -7.47
CA PRO A 8 11.20 -9.43 -7.52
C PRO A 8 10.31 -8.35 -8.15
N THR A 9 9.18 -8.70 -8.76
CA THR A 9 8.25 -7.75 -9.37
C THR A 9 6.82 -8.07 -9.00
N THR A 10 5.97 -7.04 -8.99
CA THR A 10 4.54 -7.22 -8.71
C THR A 10 3.88 -8.17 -9.72
N GLN A 11 4.27 -8.10 -10.99
CA GLN A 11 3.77 -9.02 -12.03
C GLN A 11 4.10 -10.48 -11.73
N SER A 12 5.31 -10.78 -11.24
CA SER A 12 5.70 -12.16 -10.90
C SER A 12 4.85 -12.74 -9.77
N ALA A 13 4.40 -11.89 -8.84
CA ALA A 13 3.47 -12.30 -7.78
C ALA A 13 2.07 -12.58 -8.33
N LEU A 14 1.55 -11.74 -9.23
CA LEU A 14 0.26 -11.96 -9.90
C LEU A 14 0.27 -13.26 -10.72
N ASP A 15 1.33 -13.51 -11.48
CA ASP A 15 1.49 -14.73 -12.28
C ASP A 15 1.45 -15.99 -11.38
N LEU A 16 2.10 -15.92 -10.21
CA LEU A 16 2.07 -17.00 -9.23
C LEU A 16 0.68 -17.20 -8.61
N ILE A 17 0.00 -16.12 -8.22
CA ILE A 17 -1.37 -16.17 -7.67
C ILE A 17 -2.31 -16.82 -8.68
N SER A 18 -2.22 -16.41 -9.95
CA SER A 18 -2.98 -16.99 -11.05
C SER A 18 -2.65 -18.48 -11.25
N ALA A 19 -1.38 -18.85 -11.19
CA ALA A 19 -0.96 -20.26 -11.31
C ALA A 19 -1.40 -21.15 -10.13
N VAL A 20 -1.56 -20.58 -8.93
CA VAL A 20 -2.09 -21.28 -7.75
C VAL A 20 -3.60 -21.50 -7.86
N ASP A 21 -4.33 -20.60 -8.55
CA ASP A 21 -5.78 -20.67 -8.81
C ASP A 21 -6.59 -21.01 -7.56
N SER A 22 -6.36 -20.24 -6.48
CA SER A 22 -7.04 -20.46 -5.20
C SER A 22 -7.60 -19.17 -4.61
N SER A 23 -8.88 -19.21 -4.25
CA SER A 23 -9.61 -18.09 -3.64
C SER A 23 -9.08 -17.62 -2.26
N ASN A 24 -8.13 -18.35 -1.67
CA ASN A 24 -7.54 -18.01 -0.36
C ASN A 24 -6.11 -17.43 -0.48
N VAL A 25 -5.66 -17.12 -1.68
CA VAL A 25 -4.36 -16.50 -1.96
C VAL A 25 -4.60 -15.20 -2.73
N GLY A 26 -3.93 -14.13 -2.32
CA GLY A 26 -3.97 -12.86 -3.04
C GLY A 26 -2.75 -12.00 -2.72
N LEU A 27 -2.69 -10.83 -3.35
CA LEU A 27 -1.49 -9.99 -3.33
C LEU A 27 -1.42 -9.15 -2.05
N GLN A 28 -0.31 -9.21 -1.33
CA GLN A 28 0.08 -8.18 -0.38
C GLN A 28 0.89 -7.12 -1.13
N TYR A 29 0.33 -5.92 -1.28
CA TYR A 29 0.91 -4.84 -2.06
C TYR A 29 1.54 -3.77 -1.16
N ASP A 30 2.87 -3.70 -1.19
CA ASP A 30 3.64 -2.69 -0.46
C ASP A 30 4.02 -1.54 -1.40
N ILE A 31 3.40 -0.39 -1.17
CA ILE A 31 3.55 0.80 -2.02
C ILE A 31 4.95 1.41 -1.91
N TYR A 32 5.56 1.34 -0.72
CA TYR A 32 6.92 1.84 -0.54
C TYR A 32 7.89 1.03 -1.42
N HIS A 33 7.78 -0.31 -1.42
CA HIS A 33 8.63 -1.13 -2.27
C HIS A 33 8.36 -0.92 -3.76
N ALA A 34 7.09 -0.81 -4.18
CA ALA A 34 6.74 -0.50 -5.57
C ALA A 34 7.43 0.78 -6.07
N LEU A 35 7.34 1.87 -5.30
CA LEU A 35 8.00 3.14 -5.62
C LEU A 35 9.54 3.02 -5.63
N ARG A 36 10.13 2.21 -4.75
CA ARG A 36 11.58 1.95 -4.72
C ARG A 36 12.08 1.11 -5.90
N MET A 37 11.20 0.37 -6.54
CA MET A 37 11.45 -0.44 -7.74
C MET A 37 11.09 0.28 -9.04
N ASP A 38 10.84 1.61 -8.97
CA ASP A 38 10.40 2.44 -10.11
C ASP A 38 9.09 1.93 -10.76
N GLU A 39 8.20 1.27 -10.00
CA GLU A 39 6.84 0.93 -10.41
C GLU A 39 5.86 2.10 -10.16
N ASP A 40 4.72 2.10 -10.86
CA ASP A 40 3.63 3.07 -10.62
C ASP A 40 2.50 2.42 -9.79
N PRO A 41 2.43 2.67 -8.47
CA PRO A 41 1.39 2.10 -7.63
C PRO A 41 0.00 2.69 -7.90
N PHE A 42 -0.10 3.89 -8.46
CA PHE A 42 -1.38 4.53 -8.75
C PHE A 42 -2.06 3.82 -9.92
N GLU A 43 -1.31 3.58 -11.00
CA GLU A 43 -1.79 2.81 -12.15
C GLU A 43 -2.06 1.35 -11.77
N PHE A 44 -1.16 0.75 -10.98
CA PHE A 44 -1.31 -0.66 -10.58
C PHE A 44 -2.57 -0.89 -9.75
N ILE A 45 -2.83 -0.06 -8.73
CA ILE A 45 -4.02 -0.21 -7.87
C ILE A 45 -5.30 0.03 -8.69
N GLU A 46 -5.31 1.00 -9.59
CA GLU A 46 -6.47 1.25 -10.47
C GLU A 46 -6.80 0.03 -11.33
N ALA A 47 -5.80 -0.70 -11.83
CA ALA A 47 -5.98 -1.88 -12.66
C ALA A 47 -6.27 -3.17 -11.88
N HIS A 48 -5.67 -3.32 -10.69
CA HIS A 48 -5.60 -4.60 -9.97
C HIS A 48 -6.18 -4.57 -8.55
N GLY A 49 -6.93 -3.53 -8.17
CA GLY A 49 -7.49 -3.38 -6.82
C GLY A 49 -8.22 -4.63 -6.29
N GLY A 50 -8.95 -5.34 -7.15
CA GLY A 50 -9.65 -6.59 -6.79
C GLY A 50 -8.77 -7.83 -6.61
N GLU A 51 -7.49 -7.78 -6.99
CA GLU A 51 -6.50 -8.86 -6.82
C GLU A 51 -5.66 -8.67 -5.54
N ILE A 52 -5.75 -7.48 -4.93
CA ILE A 52 -5.02 -7.11 -3.72
C ILE A 52 -5.81 -7.56 -2.49
N SER A 53 -5.15 -8.30 -1.59
CA SER A 53 -5.72 -8.74 -0.31
C SER A 53 -5.29 -7.88 0.87
N HIS A 54 -4.14 -7.21 0.77
CA HIS A 54 -3.63 -6.33 1.83
C HIS A 54 -2.74 -5.23 1.24
N ILE A 55 -2.88 -3.99 1.72
CA ILE A 55 -2.02 -2.86 1.32
C ILE A 55 -1.17 -2.40 2.51
N GLN A 56 0.11 -2.15 2.25
CA GLN A 56 1.03 -1.51 3.20
C GLN A 56 1.53 -0.19 2.63
N ILE A 57 1.62 0.83 3.49
CA ILE A 57 2.09 2.17 3.11
C ILE A 57 3.19 2.67 4.05
N ALA A 58 4.14 3.37 3.44
CA ALA A 58 5.11 4.26 4.06
C ALA A 58 5.52 5.31 3.04
N ASP A 59 5.99 6.47 3.52
CA ASP A 59 6.42 7.55 2.64
C ASP A 59 7.81 7.29 2.06
N VAL A 60 8.09 7.83 0.88
CA VAL A 60 9.40 7.75 0.21
C VAL A 60 10.08 9.12 0.24
N PRO A 61 11.43 9.18 0.34
CA PRO A 61 12.37 8.06 0.30
C PRO A 61 12.69 7.41 1.66
N GLY A 62 12.26 8.01 2.78
CA GLY A 62 12.74 7.62 4.13
C GLY A 62 12.10 6.38 4.74
N ARG A 63 11.00 5.86 4.17
CA ARG A 63 10.13 4.84 4.79
C ARG A 63 9.54 5.31 6.12
N HIS A 64 9.19 6.59 6.18
CA HIS A 64 8.62 7.24 7.36
C HIS A 64 7.10 7.35 7.24
N GLN A 65 6.45 7.93 8.24
CA GLN A 65 5.00 8.10 8.25
C GLN A 65 4.52 8.95 7.07
N PRO A 66 3.29 8.71 6.55
CA PRO A 66 2.70 9.55 5.51
C PRO A 66 2.83 11.04 5.83
N GLY A 67 3.25 11.84 4.83
CA GLY A 67 3.43 13.30 4.95
C GLY A 67 4.85 13.75 5.25
N THR A 68 5.82 12.84 5.26
CA THR A 68 7.25 13.14 5.49
C THR A 68 8.06 13.19 4.21
N GLY A 69 7.47 12.80 3.08
CA GLY A 69 8.13 12.66 1.80
C GLY A 69 7.24 13.04 0.63
N ASP A 70 7.40 12.31 -0.47
CA ASP A 70 6.94 12.73 -1.79
C ASP A 70 5.64 12.05 -2.25
N VAL A 71 5.10 11.09 -1.48
CA VAL A 71 3.87 10.39 -1.89
C VAL A 71 2.65 11.29 -1.73
N ASP A 72 1.88 11.44 -2.81
CA ASP A 72 0.55 12.06 -2.76
C ASP A 72 -0.48 11.08 -2.16
N PHE A 73 -0.53 11.03 -0.83
CA PHE A 73 -1.42 10.14 -0.10
C PHE A 73 -2.90 10.45 -0.32
N ALA A 74 -3.26 11.72 -0.55
CA ALA A 74 -4.65 12.09 -0.83
C ALA A 74 -5.12 11.48 -2.15
N LYS A 75 -4.30 11.59 -3.21
CA LYS A 75 -4.57 10.91 -4.49
C LYS A 75 -4.57 9.39 -4.33
N LEU A 76 -3.59 8.84 -3.61
CA LEU A 76 -3.46 7.40 -3.42
C LEU A 76 -4.71 6.82 -2.75
N PHE A 77 -5.18 7.41 -1.65
CA PHE A 77 -6.35 6.93 -0.94
C PHE A 77 -7.61 6.98 -1.78
N ARG A 78 -7.79 8.03 -2.60
CA ARG A 78 -8.88 8.09 -3.56
C ARG A 78 -8.84 6.94 -4.56
N ILE A 79 -7.66 6.61 -5.10
CA ILE A 79 -7.53 5.50 -6.05
C ILE A 79 -7.83 4.16 -5.36
N ILE A 80 -7.37 3.97 -4.12
CA ILE A 80 -7.69 2.77 -3.35
C ILE A 80 -9.21 2.63 -3.18
N ASP A 81 -9.90 3.70 -2.79
CA ASP A 81 -11.37 3.70 -2.65
C ASP A 81 -12.10 3.44 -3.98
N ASP A 82 -11.60 3.98 -5.09
CA ASP A 82 -12.20 3.83 -6.42
C ASP A 82 -11.87 2.46 -7.09
N SER A 83 -10.84 1.75 -6.63
CA SER A 83 -10.34 0.50 -7.24
C SER A 83 -11.14 -0.77 -6.90
N GLY A 84 -12.10 -0.66 -5.98
CA GLY A 84 -12.87 -1.80 -5.47
C GLY A 84 -12.14 -2.62 -4.40
N TYR A 85 -10.97 -2.17 -3.93
CA TYR A 85 -10.29 -2.74 -2.78
C TYR A 85 -11.11 -2.53 -1.49
N ASP A 86 -11.39 -3.61 -0.77
CA ASP A 86 -12.18 -3.60 0.46
C ASP A 86 -11.41 -4.06 1.71
N GLY A 87 -10.13 -4.39 1.56
CA GLY A 87 -9.25 -4.82 2.63
C GLY A 87 -8.68 -3.69 3.49
N TRP A 88 -7.72 -4.04 4.34
CA TRP A 88 -7.07 -3.10 5.28
C TRP A 88 -5.87 -2.40 4.65
N VAL A 89 -5.66 -1.13 5.00
CA VAL A 89 -4.42 -0.42 4.70
C VAL A 89 -3.63 -0.26 5.99
N SER A 90 -2.47 -0.91 6.05
CA SER A 90 -1.60 -0.87 7.23
C SER A 90 -0.45 0.11 7.06
N LEU A 91 -0.04 0.70 8.18
CA LEU A 91 1.07 1.61 8.28
C LEU A 91 2.35 0.82 8.59
N GLU A 92 3.24 0.68 7.60
CA GLU A 92 4.49 -0.07 7.74
C GLU A 92 5.71 0.84 7.58
N TYR A 93 5.81 1.84 8.45
CA TYR A 93 6.86 2.84 8.45
C TYR A 93 7.76 2.78 9.69
N ILE A 94 8.92 3.43 9.60
CA ILE A 94 9.82 3.72 10.72
C ILE A 94 9.52 5.14 11.19
N PRO A 95 8.98 5.36 12.40
CA PRO A 95 8.69 6.72 12.86
C PRO A 95 9.95 7.59 12.92
N GLU A 96 9.90 8.83 12.42
CA GLU A 96 11.00 9.81 12.63
C GLU A 96 11.04 10.33 14.08
N GLY A 97 9.89 10.30 14.76
CA GLY A 97 9.67 10.84 16.10
C GLY A 97 8.83 9.90 16.95
N ALA A 98 7.92 10.46 17.74
CA ALA A 98 6.98 9.66 18.51
C ALA A 98 6.03 8.93 17.53
N THR A 99 5.68 7.68 17.83
CA THR A 99 4.79 6.89 16.94
C THR A 99 3.43 7.57 16.78
N GLU A 100 2.98 8.29 17.81
CA GLU A 100 1.75 9.06 17.84
C GLU A 100 1.68 10.14 16.75
N ASP A 101 2.83 10.70 16.34
CA ASP A 101 2.89 11.78 15.35
C ASP A 101 2.43 11.31 13.97
N GLY A 102 2.64 10.03 13.63
CA GLY A 102 2.18 9.46 12.35
C GLY A 102 0.66 9.37 12.22
N PHE A 103 -0.08 9.31 13.32
CA PHE A 103 -1.55 9.34 13.29
C PHE A 103 -2.10 10.75 13.07
N GLY A 104 -1.33 11.80 13.40
CA GLY A 104 -1.74 13.19 13.21
C GLY A 104 -2.00 13.50 11.74
N HIS A 105 -1.07 13.12 10.86
CA HIS A 105 -1.17 13.40 9.44
C HIS A 105 -2.32 12.64 8.75
N LEU A 106 -2.59 11.40 9.18
CA LEU A 106 -3.70 10.62 8.64
C LEU A 106 -5.09 11.17 9.01
N ARG A 107 -5.20 11.89 10.14
CA ARG A 107 -6.44 12.61 10.48
C ARG A 107 -6.67 13.83 9.60
N GLU A 108 -5.60 14.52 9.20
CA GLU A 108 -5.69 15.67 8.28
C GLU A 108 -6.10 15.23 6.86
N LEU A 109 -5.75 14.00 6.48
CA LEU A 109 -6.15 13.36 5.23
C LEU A 109 -7.56 12.72 5.29
N ASP A 110 -8.27 12.85 6.41
CA ASP A 110 -9.60 12.24 6.69
C ASP A 110 -9.66 10.70 6.52
N TYR A 111 -8.49 10.04 6.49
CA TYR A 111 -8.40 8.62 6.13
C TYR A 111 -8.79 7.68 7.28
N LEU A 112 -8.58 8.11 8.53
CA LEU A 112 -8.91 7.30 9.71
C LEU A 112 -10.42 7.21 9.98
N ALA A 113 -11.21 8.17 9.50
CA ALA A 113 -12.67 8.14 9.65
C ALA A 113 -13.29 7.02 8.81
N VAL A 114 -12.78 6.82 7.59
CA VAL A 114 -13.29 5.83 6.61
C VAL A 114 -13.04 4.38 7.06
N GLN A 115 -11.94 4.09 7.75
CA GLN A 115 -11.61 2.74 8.21
C GLN A 115 -12.40 2.32 9.47
N ALA A 116 -12.78 3.27 10.34
CA ALA A 116 -13.54 2.99 11.55
C ALA A 116 -15.02 2.65 11.28
N GLU A 117 -15.56 3.05 10.12
CA GLU A 117 -16.94 2.75 9.72
C GLU A 117 -17.09 1.37 9.04
N ARG A 118 -15.98 0.68 8.74
CA ARG A 118 -15.95 -0.64 8.08
C ARG A 118 -15.94 -1.82 9.08
N SER A 119 -16.01 -1.56 10.39
CA SER A 119 -16.03 -2.56 11.48
C SER A 119 -17.40 -2.77 12.12
#